data_AF-A0AAD7KYF4-F1
#
_entry.id   AF-A0AAD7KYF4-F1
#
_cell.length_a   1.000
_cell.length_b   1.000
_cell.length_c   1.000
_cell.angle_alpha   90.00
_cell.angle_beta   90.00
_cell.angle_gamma   90.00
#
_symmetry.space_group_name_H-M   'P 1'
#
loop_
_entity.id
_entity.type
_entity.pdbx_description
1 polymer ?
#
loop_
_entity_poly.entity_id
_entity_poly.type
_entity_poly.pdbx_seq_one_letter_code
_entity_poly.pdbx_strand_id
1 'polypeptide(L)'
;MHMQNVNVVGGARRAFDELLVKDVIFWTSLASSYVHCGLPRHGLGLLCEMGLDGVKPNAMTVSTILPACSELKDLLSGQAIHGFVVRNGIGENVFVCGALVSMYARCMSIKQDWLVFDNISHHDIVSWNVILTAYFTNRECKKGLALFYHMRNEGV
;
A
#
# COMPACT_ATOMS: atom_id res chain seq x y z
N MET A 1 -12.32 -11.91 -18.94
CA MET A 1 -11.76 -11.74 -17.58
C MET A 1 -12.36 -10.55 -16.81
N HIS A 2 -12.41 -9.33 -17.35
CA HIS A 2 -12.88 -8.16 -16.58
C HIS A 2 -14.33 -8.26 -16.05
N MET A 3 -15.25 -8.82 -16.84
CA MET A 3 -16.67 -8.96 -16.47
C MET A 3 -16.93 -10.05 -15.39
N GLN A 4 -16.05 -11.05 -15.28
CA GLN A 4 -16.14 -12.07 -14.22
C GLN A 4 -15.68 -11.52 -12.87
N ASN A 5 -14.63 -10.70 -12.86
CA ASN A 5 -14.11 -10.08 -11.63
C ASN A 5 -15.12 -9.09 -11.02
N VAL A 6 -15.83 -8.31 -11.84
CA VAL A 6 -16.88 -7.38 -11.38
C VAL A 6 -18.04 -8.13 -10.71
N ASN A 7 -18.43 -9.29 -11.23
CA ASN A 7 -19.52 -10.09 -10.67
C ASN A 7 -19.17 -10.72 -9.32
N VAL A 8 -17.94 -11.19 -9.14
CA VAL A 8 -17.48 -11.78 -7.87
C VAL A 8 -17.45 -10.72 -6.76
N VAL A 9 -16.88 -9.55 -7.04
CA VAL A 9 -16.83 -8.44 -6.09
C VAL A 9 -18.23 -7.90 -5.79
N GLY A 10 -19.12 -7.84 -6.80
CA GLY A 10 -20.52 -7.45 -6.58
C GLY A 10 -21.27 -8.40 -5.65
N GLY A 11 -20.99 -9.71 -5.74
CA GLY A 11 -21.51 -10.71 -4.78
C GLY A 11 -20.97 -10.49 -3.37
N ALA A 12 -19.66 -10.30 -3.23
CA ALA A 12 -19.02 -10.03 -1.95
C ALA A 12 -19.53 -8.74 -1.30
N ARG A 13 -19.73 -7.67 -2.08
CA ARG A 13 -20.29 -6.39 -1.60
C ARG A 13 -21.70 -6.55 -1.06
N ARG A 14 -22.59 -7.26 -1.77
CA ARG A 14 -23.97 -7.50 -1.30
C ARG A 14 -23.99 -8.27 0.03
N ALA A 15 -23.24 -9.36 0.11
CA ALA A 15 -23.15 -10.14 1.35
C ALA A 15 -22.58 -9.32 2.51
N PHE A 16 -21.61 -8.45 2.22
CA PHE A 16 -21.06 -7.51 3.18
C PHE A 16 -22.10 -6.48 3.66
N ASP A 17 -22.88 -5.90 2.74
CA ASP A 17 -23.89 -4.89 3.07
C ASP A 17 -24.98 -5.45 4.01
N GLU A 18 -25.33 -6.75 3.88
CA GLU A 18 -26.27 -7.47 4.74
C GLU A 18 -25.77 -7.68 6.19
N LEU A 19 -24.47 -7.52 6.45
CA LEU A 19 -23.93 -7.67 7.81
C LEU A 19 -24.38 -6.52 8.71
N LEU A 20 -25.05 -6.85 9.82
CA LEU A 20 -25.47 -5.87 10.85
C LEU A 20 -24.28 -5.22 11.56
N VAL A 21 -23.18 -5.97 11.71
CA VAL A 21 -21.93 -5.50 12.32
C VAL A 21 -20.78 -5.90 11.41
N LYS A 22 -20.02 -4.90 10.94
CA LYS A 22 -18.89 -5.06 10.03
C LYS A 22 -17.61 -4.77 10.80
N ASP A 23 -16.89 -5.82 11.20
CA ASP A 23 -15.59 -5.65 11.85
C ASP A 23 -14.46 -5.40 10.84
N VAL A 24 -13.26 -5.11 11.35
CA VAL A 24 -12.07 -4.85 10.54
C VAL A 24 -11.72 -5.98 9.57
N ILE A 25 -12.06 -7.23 9.88
CA ILE A 25 -11.74 -8.39 9.04
C ILE A 25 -12.60 -8.36 7.78
N PHE A 26 -13.89 -8.10 7.92
CA PHE A 26 -14.80 -8.00 6.77
C PHE A 26 -14.41 -6.82 5.86
N TRP A 27 -14.10 -5.66 6.45
CA TRP A 27 -13.61 -4.49 5.69
C TRP A 27 -12.31 -4.79 4.95
N THR A 28 -11.33 -5.40 5.62
CA THR A 28 -10.03 -5.74 5.01
C THR A 28 -10.18 -6.77 3.90
N SER A 29 -11.06 -7.76 4.08
CA SER A 29 -11.36 -8.77 3.07
C SER A 29 -12.00 -8.17 1.83
N LEU A 30 -12.98 -7.27 2.01
CA LEU A 30 -13.64 -6.59 0.91
C LEU A 30 -12.68 -5.64 0.18
N ALA A 31 -11.83 -4.91 0.90
CA ALA A 31 -10.80 -4.06 0.31
C ALA A 31 -9.82 -4.86 -0.55
N SER A 32 -9.34 -5.98 -0.02
CA SER A 32 -8.47 -6.92 -0.74
C SER A 32 -9.12 -7.44 -2.01
N SER A 33 -10.40 -7.79 -1.95
CA SER A 33 -11.19 -8.22 -3.11
C SER A 33 -11.25 -7.15 -4.20
N TYR A 34 -11.52 -5.90 -3.85
CA TYR A 34 -11.53 -4.79 -4.82
C TYR A 34 -10.16 -4.59 -5.48
N VAL A 35 -9.08 -4.62 -4.70
CA VAL A 35 -7.70 -4.45 -5.22
C VAL A 35 -7.34 -5.60 -6.16
N HIS A 36 -7.53 -6.85 -5.75
CA HIS A 36 -7.22 -8.02 -6.58
C HIS A 36 -8.06 -8.14 -7.85
N CYS A 37 -9.28 -7.58 -7.85
CA CYS A 37 -10.14 -7.55 -9.02
C CYS A 37 -9.89 -6.36 -9.95
N GLY A 38 -8.88 -5.53 -9.67
CA GLY A 38 -8.54 -4.37 -10.51
C GLY A 38 -9.54 -3.23 -10.39
N LEU A 39 -10.15 -3.08 -9.21
CA LEU A 39 -11.06 -1.98 -8.86
C LEU A 39 -10.44 -1.08 -7.77
N PRO A 40 -9.23 -0.52 -7.99
CA PRO A 40 -8.47 0.18 -6.95
C PRO A 40 -9.20 1.41 -6.39
N ARG A 41 -10.02 2.10 -7.19
CA ARG A 41 -10.82 3.24 -6.73
C ARG A 41 -11.87 2.85 -5.68
N HIS A 42 -12.51 1.69 -5.87
CA HIS A 42 -13.48 1.18 -4.90
C HIS A 42 -12.79 0.74 -3.61
N GLY A 43 -11.61 0.11 -3.72
CA GLY A 43 -10.78 -0.23 -2.57
C GLY A 43 -10.38 0.99 -1.73
N LEU A 44 -10.04 2.11 -2.38
CA LEU A 44 -9.75 3.38 -1.69
C LEU A 44 -11.00 3.99 -1.05
N GLY A 45 -12.14 4.01 -1.76
CA GLY A 45 -13.42 4.46 -1.20
C GLY A 45 -13.80 3.68 0.06
N LEU A 46 -13.43 2.39 0.11
CA LEU A 46 -13.68 1.53 1.26
C LEU A 46 -13.02 2.00 2.55
N LEU A 47 -11.83 2.64 2.50
CA LEU A 47 -11.21 3.21 3.71
C LEU A 47 -12.06 4.32 4.32
N CYS A 48 -12.67 5.14 3.47
CA CYS A 48 -13.56 6.20 3.90
C CYS A 48 -14.85 5.62 4.50
N GLU A 49 -15.47 4.66 3.82
CA GLU A 49 -16.66 3.96 4.32
C GLU A 49 -16.39 3.30 5.68
N MET A 50 -15.28 2.57 5.80
CA MET A 50 -14.85 1.93 7.04
C MET A 50 -14.72 2.93 8.20
N GLY A 51 -14.11 4.09 7.94
CA GLY A 51 -13.96 5.15 8.92
C GLY A 51 -15.27 5.84 9.31
N LEU A 52 -16.21 5.99 8.36
CA LEU A 52 -17.55 6.52 8.62
C LEU A 52 -18.40 5.57 9.49
N ASP A 53 -18.19 4.26 9.35
CA ASP A 53 -18.79 3.24 10.21
C ASP A 53 -18.09 3.11 11.58
N GLY A 54 -17.14 4.00 11.88
CA GLY A 54 -16.42 4.04 13.16
C GLY A 54 -15.38 2.93 13.33
N VAL A 55 -15.07 2.18 12.26
CA VAL A 55 -14.09 1.11 12.28
C VAL A 55 -12.75 1.65 11.82
N LYS A 56 -11.71 1.44 12.62
CA LYS A 56 -10.37 1.97 12.32
C LYS A 56 -9.59 0.99 11.42
N PRO A 57 -9.05 1.44 10.27
CA PRO A 57 -8.12 0.63 9.47
C PRO A 57 -6.92 0.18 10.30
N ASN A 58 -6.56 -1.10 10.19
CA ASN A 58 -5.36 -1.64 10.83
C ASN A 58 -4.19 -1.73 9.83
N ALA A 59 -3.03 -2.20 10.30
CA ALA A 59 -1.84 -2.36 9.44
C ALA A 59 -2.10 -3.23 8.20
N MET A 60 -2.89 -4.31 8.35
CA MET A 60 -3.26 -5.18 7.25
C MET A 60 -4.12 -4.42 6.23
N THR A 61 -5.19 -3.75 6.66
CA THR A 61 -6.06 -2.93 5.80
C THR A 61 -5.25 -1.92 4.99
N VAL A 62 -4.34 -1.20 5.66
CA VAL A 62 -3.51 -0.18 5.02
C VAL A 62 -2.56 -0.80 3.98
N SER A 63 -1.85 -1.86 4.35
CA SER A 63 -0.89 -2.53 3.45
C SER A 63 -1.58 -3.10 2.20
N THR A 64 -2.83 -3.56 2.33
CA THR A 64 -3.66 -4.03 1.21
C THR A 64 -4.05 -2.92 0.24
N ILE A 65 -4.26 -1.69 0.72
CA ILE A 65 -4.86 -0.61 -0.07
C ILE A 65 -3.82 0.31 -0.73
N LEU A 66 -2.63 0.45 -0.15
CA LEU A 66 -1.53 1.22 -0.75
C LEU A 66 -1.16 0.81 -2.20
N PRO A 67 -1.21 -0.48 -2.60
CA PRO A 67 -1.08 -0.87 -4.00
C PRO A 67 -2.08 -0.19 -4.93
N ALA A 68 -3.32 0.08 -4.49
CA ALA A 68 -4.33 0.77 -5.27
C ALA A 68 -3.90 2.20 -5.66
N CYS A 69 -3.27 2.93 -4.73
CA CYS A 69 -2.69 4.25 -5.02
C CYS A 69 -1.61 4.16 -6.10
N SER A 70 -0.79 3.11 -6.02
CA SER A 70 0.31 2.85 -6.96
C SER A 70 -0.18 2.56 -8.37
N GLU A 71 -1.26 1.78 -8.50
CA GLU A 71 -1.91 1.45 -9.76
C GLU A 71 -2.56 2.70 -10.39
N LEU A 72 -3.20 3.52 -9.57
CA LEU A 72 -3.86 4.75 -10.00
C LEU A 72 -2.90 5.92 -10.21
N LYS A 73 -1.62 5.78 -9.82
CA LYS A 73 -0.64 6.87 -9.75
C LYS A 73 -1.13 8.04 -8.89
N ASP A 74 -1.92 7.74 -7.86
CA ASP A 74 -2.54 8.72 -6.97
C ASP A 74 -1.66 8.95 -5.73
N LEU A 75 -0.67 9.84 -5.91
CA LEU A 75 0.25 10.22 -4.85
C LEU A 75 -0.46 10.89 -3.67
N LEU A 76 -1.54 11.66 -3.92
CA LEU A 76 -2.25 12.40 -2.88
C LEU A 76 -2.97 11.44 -1.93
N SER A 77 -3.68 10.46 -2.46
CA SER A 77 -4.30 9.40 -1.66
C SER A 77 -3.25 8.61 -0.89
N GLY A 78 -2.11 8.27 -1.53
CA GLY A 78 -0.98 7.62 -0.86
C GLY A 78 -0.41 8.43 0.31
N GLN A 79 -0.23 9.74 0.16
CA GLN A 79 0.23 10.64 1.21
C GLN A 79 -0.79 10.77 2.35
N ALA A 80 -2.08 10.82 2.03
CA ALA A 80 -3.14 10.85 3.05
C ALA A 80 -3.11 9.57 3.91
N ILE A 81 -2.95 8.40 3.27
CA ILE A 81 -2.82 7.11 3.96
C ILE A 81 -1.52 7.08 4.79
N HIS A 82 -0.40 7.59 4.26
CA HIS A 82 0.84 7.69 5.04
C HIS A 82 0.67 8.59 6.28
N GLY A 83 -0.01 9.73 6.16
CA GLY A 83 -0.35 10.57 7.29
C GLY A 83 -1.20 9.84 8.34
N PHE A 84 -2.13 8.98 7.91
CA PHE A 84 -2.86 8.09 8.81
C PHE A 84 -1.94 7.08 9.49
N VAL A 85 -1.01 6.45 8.78
CA VAL A 85 -0.03 5.50 9.33
C VAL A 85 0.78 6.11 10.47
N VAL A 86 1.33 7.30 10.24
CA VAL A 86 2.13 8.03 11.24
C VAL A 86 1.28 8.40 12.45
N ARG A 87 0.10 8.98 12.24
CA ARG A 87 -0.81 9.40 13.32
C ARG A 87 -1.22 8.24 14.23
N ASN A 88 -1.29 7.04 13.68
CA ASN A 88 -1.79 5.87 14.39
C ASN A 88 -0.69 4.93 14.87
N GLY A 89 0.59 5.29 14.70
CA GLY A 89 1.71 4.51 15.23
C GLY A 89 1.85 3.12 14.61
N ILE A 90 1.36 2.92 13.38
CA ILE A 90 1.45 1.62 12.67
C ILE A 90 2.57 1.59 11.63
N GLY A 91 3.47 2.59 11.67
CA GLY A 91 4.54 2.79 10.71
C GLY A 91 5.72 1.83 10.83
N GLU A 92 5.87 1.11 11.95
CA GLU A 92 6.93 0.11 12.16
C GLU A 92 6.53 -1.28 11.62
N ASN A 93 5.28 -1.46 11.18
CA ASN A 93 4.84 -2.72 10.62
C ASN A 93 5.48 -2.93 9.24
N VAL A 94 6.29 -4.00 9.10
CA VAL A 94 7.06 -4.31 7.88
C VAL A 94 6.19 -4.34 6.62
N PHE A 95 4.96 -4.85 6.70
CA PHE A 95 4.04 -4.87 5.54
C PHE A 95 3.57 -3.47 5.15
N VAL A 96 3.32 -2.60 6.13
CA VAL A 96 2.97 -1.20 5.89
C VAL A 96 4.16 -0.44 5.30
N CYS A 97 5.36 -0.60 5.87
CA CYS A 97 6.58 0.00 5.33
C CYS A 97 6.81 -0.40 3.88
N GLY A 98 6.84 -1.70 3.59
CA GLY A 98 7.08 -2.21 2.24
C GLY A 98 6.03 -1.71 1.24
N ALA A 99 4.77 -1.64 1.65
CA ALA A 99 3.70 -1.10 0.82
C ALA A 99 3.84 0.42 0.58
N LEU A 100 4.27 1.20 1.58
CA LEU A 100 4.50 2.65 1.44
C LEU A 100 5.68 2.94 0.49
N VAL A 101 6.81 2.26 0.65
CA VAL A 101 7.96 2.41 -0.25
C VAL A 101 7.57 1.99 -1.68
N SER A 102 6.86 0.87 -1.85
CA SER A 102 6.39 0.45 -3.17
C SER A 102 5.44 1.48 -3.81
N MET A 103 4.59 2.12 -2.99
CA MET A 103 3.65 3.13 -3.44
C MET A 103 4.33 4.41 -3.90
N TYR A 104 5.20 5.00 -3.07
CA TYR A 104 5.92 6.21 -3.45
C TYR A 104 6.79 5.98 -4.71
N ALA A 105 7.38 4.79 -4.84
CA ALA A 105 8.23 4.37 -5.93
C ALA A 105 7.48 4.40 -7.25
N ARG A 106 6.31 3.76 -7.22
CA ARG A 106 5.42 3.67 -8.37
C ARG A 106 4.72 5.00 -8.65
N CYS A 107 4.56 5.87 -7.67
CA CYS A 107 4.06 7.24 -7.85
C CYS A 107 5.16 8.25 -8.22
N MET A 108 6.38 7.78 -8.51
CA MET A 108 7.53 8.57 -8.97
C MET A 108 8.03 9.61 -7.94
N SER A 109 7.80 9.37 -6.64
CA SER A 109 8.21 10.27 -5.57
C SER A 109 9.46 9.77 -4.84
N ILE A 110 10.58 9.72 -5.56
CA ILE A 110 11.87 9.15 -5.08
C ILE A 110 12.35 9.76 -3.76
N LYS A 111 12.13 11.07 -3.54
CA LYS A 111 12.50 11.73 -2.29
C LYS A 111 11.73 11.16 -1.09
N GLN A 112 10.44 10.85 -1.29
CA GLN A 112 9.60 10.29 -0.25
C GLN A 112 9.87 8.79 -0.06
N ASP A 113 10.19 8.07 -1.14
CA ASP A 113 10.66 6.68 -1.06
C ASP A 113 11.83 6.52 -0.12
N TRP A 114 12.85 7.36 -0.32
CA TRP A 114 14.06 7.30 0.48
C TRP A 114 13.79 7.65 1.94
N LEU A 115 12.93 8.63 2.21
CA LEU A 115 12.56 9.02 3.57
C LEU A 115 11.78 7.92 4.31
N VAL A 116 10.90 7.19 3.61
CA VAL A 116 10.22 6.04 4.22
C VAL A 116 11.20 4.89 4.43
N PHE A 117 12.07 4.61 3.47
CA PHE A 117 13.10 3.58 3.60
C PHE A 117 14.04 3.86 4.79
N ASP A 118 14.55 5.09 4.92
CA ASP A 118 15.45 5.51 6.01
C ASP A 118 14.83 5.38 7.41
N ASN A 119 13.50 5.50 7.51
CA ASN A 119 12.78 5.32 8.79
C ASN A 119 12.61 3.85 9.23
N ILE A 120 13.00 2.87 8.40
CA ILE A 120 12.94 1.45 8.78
C ILE A 120 14.17 1.10 9.63
N SER A 121 13.95 0.63 10.86
CA SER A 121 15.02 0.33 11.83
C SER A 121 15.99 -0.78 11.36
N HIS A 122 15.48 -1.73 10.57
CA HIS A 122 16.26 -2.79 9.95
C HIS A 122 15.78 -3.06 8.53
N HIS A 123 16.63 -2.77 7.56
CA HIS A 123 16.35 -3.05 6.15
C HIS A 123 16.60 -4.52 5.83
N ASP A 124 15.55 -5.25 5.43
CA ASP A 124 15.68 -6.59 4.88
C ASP A 124 15.82 -6.56 3.34
N ILE A 125 16.12 -7.71 2.74
CA ILE A 125 16.26 -7.85 1.28
C ILE A 125 15.01 -7.37 0.51
N VAL A 126 13.83 -7.48 1.12
CA VAL A 126 12.58 -7.02 0.51
C VAL A 126 12.57 -5.50 0.43
N SER A 127 12.84 -4.80 1.54
CA SER A 127 12.92 -3.34 1.57
C SER A 127 13.97 -2.78 0.59
N TRP A 128 15.15 -3.41 0.51
CA TRP A 128 16.21 -3.06 -0.44
C TRP A 128 15.75 -3.21 -1.90
N ASN A 129 15.11 -4.34 -2.24
CA ASN A 129 14.60 -4.57 -3.59
C ASN A 129 13.54 -3.55 -4.00
N VAL A 130 12.69 -3.14 -3.07
CA VAL A 130 11.65 -2.14 -3.33
C VAL A 130 12.28 -0.79 -3.66
N ILE A 131 13.22 -0.29 -2.84
CA ILE A 131 13.87 1.01 -3.08
C ILE A 131 14.75 0.99 -4.34
N LEU A 132 15.45 -0.11 -4.62
CA LEU A 132 16.22 -0.26 -5.87
C LEU A 132 15.31 -0.22 -7.10
N THR A 133 14.19 -0.95 -7.04
CA THR A 133 13.18 -0.93 -8.12
C THR A 133 12.64 0.48 -8.31
N ALA A 134 12.42 1.25 -7.24
CA ALA A 134 11.99 2.64 -7.31
C ALA A 134 12.96 3.50 -8.13
N TYR A 135 14.26 3.44 -7.83
CA TYR A 135 15.27 4.22 -8.55
C TYR A 135 15.40 3.81 -10.02
N PHE A 136 15.39 2.51 -10.32
CA PHE A 136 15.51 2.03 -11.71
C PHE A 136 14.26 2.32 -12.55
N THR A 137 13.06 2.12 -11.99
CA THR A 137 11.80 2.41 -12.69
C THR A 137 11.61 3.91 -12.96
N ASN A 138 12.15 4.76 -12.10
CA ASN A 138 12.17 6.22 -12.30
C ASN A 138 13.37 6.73 -13.11
N ARG A 139 14.12 5.85 -13.79
CA ARG A 139 15.27 6.18 -14.66
C ARG A 139 16.44 6.87 -13.94
N GLU A 140 16.49 6.80 -12.61
CA GLU A 140 17.57 7.33 -11.78
C GLU A 140 18.66 6.27 -11.55
N CYS A 141 19.11 5.64 -12.66
CA CYS A 141 19.96 4.46 -12.65
C CYS A 141 21.29 4.66 -11.89
N LYS A 142 21.86 5.88 -11.93
CA LYS A 142 23.10 6.19 -11.20
C LYS A 142 22.90 6.08 -9.68
N LYS A 143 21.80 6.60 -9.15
CA LYS A 143 21.45 6.52 -7.73
C LYS A 143 21.07 5.09 -7.35
N GLY A 144 20.32 4.40 -8.21
CA GLY A 144 19.98 2.98 -8.02
C GLY A 144 21.22 2.09 -7.93
N LEU A 145 22.22 2.28 -8.81
CA LEU A 145 23.48 1.55 -8.76
C LEU A 145 24.29 1.87 -7.49
N ALA A 146 24.37 3.13 -7.09
CA ALA A 146 25.03 3.52 -5.85
C ALA A 146 24.39 2.83 -4.63
N LEU A 147 23.06 2.78 -4.60
CA LEU A 147 22.29 2.12 -3.54
C LEU A 147 22.49 0.59 -3.54
N PHE A 148 22.63 -0.03 -4.72
CA PHE A 148 22.92 -1.46 -4.82
C PHE A 148 24.29 -1.81 -4.22
N TYR A 149 25.30 -0.98 -4.46
CA TYR A 149 26.60 -1.16 -3.82
C TYR A 149 26.54 -0.95 -2.30
N HIS A 150 25.73 0.02 -1.84
CA HIS A 150 25.50 0.22 -0.41
C HIS A 150 24.89 -1.02 0.26
N MET A 151 23.81 -1.56 -0.31
CA MET A 151 23.18 -2.81 0.13
C MET A 151 24.21 -3.94 0.28
N ARG A 152 25.05 -4.16 -0.74
CA ARG A 152 26.07 -5.22 -0.71
C ARG A 152 27.13 -5.01 0.37
N ASN A 153 27.46 -3.75 0.67
CA ASN A 153 28.41 -3.42 1.73
C ASN A 153 27.83 -3.67 3.14
N GLU A 154 26.50 -3.61 3.30
CA GLU A 154 25.81 -3.98 4.54
C GLU A 154 25.64 -5.50 4.70
N GLY A 155 26.07 -6.30 3.73
CA GLY A 155 26.04 -7.75 3.79
C GLY A 155 24.68 -8.37 3.50
N VAL A 156 23.78 -7.61 2.86
CA VAL A 156 22.53 -8.09 2.28
C VAL A 156 22.75 -8.51 0.83
#